data_AF-A0A1C2AWY4-F1
#
_entry.id   AF-A0A1C2AWY4-F1
#
_cell.length_a   1.000
_cell.length_b   1.000
_cell.length_c   1.000
_cell.angle_alpha   90.00
_cell.angle_beta   90.00
_cell.angle_gamma   90.00
#
_symmetry.space_group_name_H-M   'P 1'
#
loop_
_entity.id
_entity.type
_entity.pdbx_description
1 polymer ?
#
loop_
_entity_poly.entity_id
_entity_poly.type
_entity_poly.pdbx_seq_one_letter_code
_entity_poly.pdbx_strand_id
1 'polypeptide(L)'
;PDSSHGFCGAALSANVIHFWKSKEGKWEWEKIIDVENEPHPDWPIPVPGVMSAILVSMDDKYLYINNWLHGDMRQYDISDPHKPKLTGQVWMGGLLGKAPEVNGVKIAGGPQMYQLSLDGKRMYVTTSLFSTWDNQFYPEIRKQGGAMIMIDCDVENGGMRINKDFIVDFGKEPNGPSRCHESRYPGGDCTSDIWL
;
A
#
# COMPACT_ATOMS: atom_id res chain seq x y z
N PRO A 1 15.37 11.85 13.31
CA PRO A 1 15.87 10.53 12.88
C PRO A 1 17.39 10.42 13.06
N ASP A 2 17.84 9.43 13.83
CA ASP A 2 19.26 9.18 14.11
C ASP A 2 19.95 8.32 13.04
N SER A 3 19.16 7.54 12.30
CA SER A 3 19.63 6.71 11.19
C SER A 3 19.77 7.52 9.90
N SER A 4 20.80 7.23 9.10
CA SER A 4 20.94 7.76 7.74
C SER A 4 20.22 6.93 6.67
N HIS A 5 19.61 5.81 7.04
CA HIS A 5 18.91 4.94 6.10
C HIS A 5 17.57 5.58 5.70
N GLY A 6 17.26 5.52 4.41
CA GLY A 6 15.98 5.98 3.89
C GLY A 6 15.56 5.21 2.64
N PHE A 7 14.27 5.30 2.31
CA PHE A 7 13.66 4.56 1.22
C PHE A 7 12.93 5.50 0.26
N CYS A 8 12.95 5.17 -1.03
CA CYS A 8 12.23 5.86 -2.07
C CYS A 8 11.47 4.84 -2.92
N GLY A 9 10.14 4.99 -3.00
CA GLY A 9 9.30 4.17 -3.87
C GLY A 9 9.19 4.79 -5.26
N ALA A 10 9.50 4.02 -6.30
CA ALA A 10 9.31 4.43 -7.69
C ALA A 10 7.99 3.86 -8.23
N ALA A 11 6.98 4.70 -8.39
CA ALA A 11 5.61 4.26 -8.59
C ALA A 11 5.40 3.37 -9.82
N LEU A 12 5.75 3.87 -11.02
CA LEU A 12 5.46 3.15 -12.28
C LEU A 12 6.29 1.89 -12.49
N SER A 13 7.52 1.86 -11.94
CA SER A 13 8.40 0.69 -12.02
C SER A 13 8.23 -0.25 -10.82
N ALA A 14 7.34 0.08 -9.87
CA ALA A 14 7.03 -0.70 -8.68
C ALA A 14 8.27 -1.26 -7.96
N ASN A 15 9.27 -0.41 -7.71
CA ASN A 15 10.48 -0.78 -6.97
C ASN A 15 10.78 0.19 -5.82
N VAL A 16 11.58 -0.29 -4.87
CA VAL A 16 12.08 0.50 -3.73
C VAL A 16 13.58 0.63 -3.84
N ILE A 17 14.03 1.87 -3.71
CA ILE A 17 15.44 2.27 -3.63
C ILE A 17 15.75 2.55 -2.16
N HIS A 18 16.75 1.86 -1.62
CA HIS A 18 17.35 2.15 -0.33
C HIS A 18 18.54 3.09 -0.54
N PHE A 19 18.66 4.14 0.28
CA PHE A 19 19.81 5.02 0.31
C PHE A 19 20.32 5.18 1.76
N TRP A 20 21.63 5.37 1.92
CA TRP A 20 22.27 5.53 3.23
C TRP A 20 23.59 6.28 3.13
N LYS A 21 24.13 6.69 4.28
CA LYS A 21 25.47 7.26 4.38
C LYS A 21 26.47 6.17 4.79
N SER A 22 27.48 5.93 3.96
CA SER A 22 28.53 4.94 4.22
C SER A 22 29.42 5.34 5.42
N LYS A 23 30.26 4.42 5.89
CA LYS A 23 31.24 4.69 6.96
C LYS A 23 32.25 5.77 6.58
N GLU A 24 32.53 5.91 5.29
CA GLU A 24 33.39 6.94 4.69
C GLU A 24 32.66 8.28 4.50
N GLY A 25 31.38 8.37 4.88
CA GLY A 25 30.58 9.59 4.84
C GLY A 25 29.97 9.91 3.48
N LYS A 26 29.99 8.98 2.51
CA LYS A 26 29.39 9.14 1.18
C LYS A 26 27.95 8.66 1.14
N TRP A 27 27.12 9.27 0.31
CA TRP A 27 25.78 8.76 0.05
C TRP A 27 25.84 7.63 -0.98
N GLU A 28 25.26 6.49 -0.63
CA GLU A 28 25.14 5.30 -1.46
C GLU A 28 23.66 4.96 -1.65
N TRP A 29 23.35 4.17 -2.68
CA TRP A 29 22.00 3.71 -2.95
C TRP A 29 21.98 2.37 -3.68
N GLU A 30 20.91 1.62 -3.51
CA GLU A 30 20.67 0.37 -4.22
C GLU A 30 19.16 0.10 -4.38
N LYS A 31 18.80 -0.73 -5.37
CA LYS A 31 17.43 -1.20 -5.55
C LYS A 31 17.25 -2.49 -4.76
N ILE A 32 16.33 -2.48 -3.79
CA ILE A 32 16.16 -3.56 -2.80
C ILE A 32 14.87 -4.38 -2.98
N ILE A 33 13.84 -3.80 -3.60
CA ILE A 33 12.56 -4.46 -3.90
C ILE A 33 12.23 -4.14 -5.35
N ASP A 34 11.86 -5.15 -6.13
CA ASP A 34 11.42 -5.01 -7.52
C ASP A 34 10.18 -5.89 -7.72
N VAL A 35 9.03 -5.26 -8.01
CA VAL A 35 7.77 -5.96 -8.26
C VAL A 35 7.59 -6.10 -9.76
N GLU A 36 7.68 -7.34 -10.24
CA GLU A 36 7.53 -7.67 -11.66
C GLU A 36 6.16 -7.27 -12.21
N ASN A 37 6.12 -6.84 -13.48
CA ASN A 37 4.86 -6.59 -14.16
C ASN A 37 4.14 -7.91 -14.48
N GLU A 38 2.82 -7.91 -14.44
CA GLU A 38 1.99 -9.10 -14.53
C GLU A 38 1.18 -9.13 -15.83
N PRO A 39 1.14 -10.24 -16.59
CA PRO A 39 0.33 -10.33 -17.80
C PRO A 39 -1.16 -10.12 -17.52
N HIS A 40 -1.87 -9.46 -18.43
CA HIS A 40 -3.31 -9.27 -18.35
C HIS A 40 -3.97 -9.52 -19.73
N PRO A 41 -5.05 -10.31 -19.83
CA PRO A 41 -5.66 -10.68 -21.11
C PRO A 41 -6.05 -9.49 -22.01
N ASP A 42 -6.58 -8.43 -21.39
CA ASP A 42 -7.06 -7.25 -22.12
C ASP A 42 -5.99 -6.18 -22.36
N TRP A 43 -4.73 -6.40 -21.97
CA TRP A 43 -3.67 -5.41 -22.10
C TRP A 43 -2.60 -5.83 -23.12
N PRO A 44 -2.10 -4.90 -23.94
CA PRO A 44 -1.06 -5.19 -24.93
C PRO A 44 0.33 -5.38 -24.30
N ILE A 45 0.51 -4.98 -23.04
CA ILE A 45 1.75 -5.10 -22.27
C ILE A 45 1.43 -5.60 -20.85
N PRO A 46 2.38 -6.24 -20.15
CA PRO A 46 2.23 -6.58 -18.74
C PRO A 46 1.87 -5.35 -17.89
N VAL A 47 0.90 -5.53 -16.99
CA VAL A 47 0.38 -4.51 -16.09
C VAL A 47 1.42 -4.23 -14.99
N PRO A 48 1.85 -2.96 -14.81
CA PRO A 48 2.75 -2.62 -13.73
C PRO A 48 2.03 -2.60 -12.39
N GLY A 49 2.78 -2.71 -11.28
CA GLY A 49 2.20 -2.65 -9.94
C GLY A 49 1.56 -1.30 -9.62
N VAL A 50 2.21 -0.20 -10.04
CA VAL A 50 1.89 1.19 -9.64
C VAL A 50 1.92 1.34 -8.12
N MET A 51 3.14 1.35 -7.58
CA MET A 51 3.41 1.53 -6.15
C MET A 51 3.18 2.98 -5.73
N SER A 52 1.97 3.31 -5.29
CA SER A 52 1.61 4.71 -5.05
C SER A 52 2.15 5.27 -3.74
N ALA A 53 2.48 4.43 -2.76
CA ALA A 53 3.02 4.85 -1.48
C ALA A 53 3.90 3.76 -0.84
N ILE A 54 4.77 4.17 0.07
CA ILE A 54 5.53 3.31 0.98
C ILE A 54 5.36 3.82 2.42
N LEU A 55 5.41 2.93 3.41
CA LEU A 55 5.29 3.28 4.83
C LEU A 55 6.22 2.41 5.67
N VAL A 56 6.92 3.01 6.63
CA VAL A 56 7.76 2.30 7.61
C VAL A 56 7.02 2.25 8.96
N SER A 57 7.08 1.12 9.66
CA SER A 57 6.51 1.00 11.02
C SER A 57 7.31 1.83 12.04
N MET A 58 6.66 2.23 13.13
CA MET A 58 7.29 3.08 14.17
C MET A 58 8.53 2.45 14.83
N ASP A 59 8.68 1.13 14.78
CA ASP A 59 9.83 0.38 15.29
C ASP A 59 10.92 0.15 14.23
N ASP A 60 10.81 0.77 13.06
CA ASP A 60 11.70 0.64 11.89
C ASP A 60 11.90 -0.81 11.40
N LYS A 61 11.01 -1.74 11.78
CA LYS A 61 11.15 -3.18 11.47
C LYS A 61 10.50 -3.57 10.15
N TYR A 62 9.40 -2.94 9.77
CA TYR A 62 8.63 -3.30 8.57
C TYR A 62 8.44 -2.14 7.61
N LEU A 63 8.62 -2.44 6.32
CA LEU A 63 8.25 -1.59 5.19
C LEU A 63 6.99 -2.16 4.54
N TYR A 64 5.98 -1.33 4.37
CA TYR A 64 4.76 -1.65 3.66
C TYR A 64 4.73 -0.94 2.32
N ILE A 65 4.26 -1.66 1.30
CA ILE A 65 4.07 -1.11 -0.05
C ILE A 65 2.69 -1.55 -0.57
N ASN A 66 2.09 -0.73 -1.42
CA ASN A 66 0.92 -1.10 -2.20
C ASN A 66 1.29 -1.28 -3.67
N ASN A 67 0.47 -2.01 -4.42
CA ASN A 67 0.49 -2.04 -5.88
C ASN A 67 -0.93 -1.81 -6.36
N TRP A 68 -1.25 -0.55 -6.70
CA TRP A 68 -2.60 -0.12 -6.99
C TRP A 68 -3.23 -0.89 -8.15
N LEU A 69 -2.50 -1.05 -9.26
CA LEU A 69 -3.01 -1.77 -10.43
C LEU A 69 -3.04 -3.29 -10.23
N HIS A 70 -2.09 -3.86 -9.47
CA HIS A 70 -2.10 -5.29 -9.18
C HIS A 70 -3.22 -5.68 -8.23
N GLY A 71 -3.53 -4.82 -7.26
CA GLY A 71 -4.52 -5.11 -6.23
C GLY A 71 -3.93 -5.71 -4.96
N ASP A 72 -2.65 -5.50 -4.63
CA ASP A 72 -2.05 -6.08 -3.42
C ASP A 72 -1.32 -5.09 -2.51
N MET A 73 -1.36 -5.40 -1.22
CA MET A 73 -0.51 -4.83 -0.18
C MET A 73 0.57 -5.84 0.19
N ARG A 74 1.80 -5.38 0.43
CA ARG A 74 2.92 -6.22 0.87
C ARG A 74 3.56 -5.66 2.13
N GLN A 75 4.05 -6.56 2.97
CA GLN A 75 4.86 -6.26 4.14
C GLN A 75 6.24 -6.91 3.94
N TYR A 76 7.28 -6.11 4.15
CA TYR A 76 8.67 -6.54 4.11
C TYR A 76 9.33 -6.30 5.47
N ASP A 77 9.98 -7.31 6.02
CA ASP A 77 10.91 -7.15 7.15
C ASP A 77 12.18 -6.46 6.63
N ILE A 78 12.51 -5.30 7.21
CA ILE A 78 13.66 -4.46 6.89
C ILE A 78 14.65 -4.37 8.07
N SER A 79 14.64 -5.34 8.98
CA SER A 79 15.67 -5.47 10.05
C SER A 79 17.09 -5.47 9.47
N ASP A 80 17.25 -5.96 8.24
CA ASP A 80 18.37 -5.65 7.36
C ASP A 80 17.85 -4.80 6.19
N PRO A 81 18.10 -3.46 6.17
CA PRO A 81 17.55 -2.56 5.16
C PRO A 81 18.12 -2.79 3.77
N HIS A 82 19.27 -3.47 3.67
CA HIS A 82 19.89 -3.84 2.39
C HIS A 82 19.24 -5.09 1.77
N LYS A 83 18.52 -5.88 2.58
CA LYS A 83 17.93 -7.15 2.15
C LYS A 83 16.53 -7.37 2.73
N PRO A 84 15.53 -6.57 2.29
CA PRO A 84 14.16 -6.74 2.72
C PRO A 84 13.62 -8.14 2.42
N LYS A 85 12.82 -8.68 3.34
CA LYS A 85 12.21 -10.01 3.19
C LYS A 85 10.70 -9.89 3.16
N LEU A 86 10.05 -10.35 2.09
CA LEU A 86 8.59 -10.40 2.02
C LEU A 86 8.04 -11.33 3.11
N THR A 87 7.24 -10.81 4.03
CA THR A 87 6.65 -11.56 5.16
C THR A 87 5.14 -11.67 5.07
N GLY A 88 4.47 -10.79 4.30
CA GLY A 88 3.03 -10.81 4.14
C GLY A 88 2.57 -10.20 2.82
N GLN A 89 1.47 -10.71 2.29
CA GLN A 89 0.80 -10.18 1.11
C GLN A 89 -0.71 -10.43 1.21
N VAL A 90 -1.51 -9.41 0.92
CA VAL A 90 -2.97 -9.53 0.85
C VAL A 90 -3.50 -8.83 -0.40
N TRP A 91 -4.62 -9.31 -0.93
CA TRP A 91 -5.20 -8.84 -2.19
C TRP A 91 -6.55 -8.15 -1.96
N MET A 92 -6.80 -7.04 -2.67
CA MET A 92 -8.07 -6.32 -2.72
C MET A 92 -8.21 -5.57 -4.06
N GLY A 93 -9.30 -5.78 -4.78
CA GLY A 93 -9.54 -5.14 -6.07
C GLY A 93 -8.42 -5.45 -7.08
N GLY A 94 -7.95 -4.41 -7.76
CA GLY A 94 -6.90 -4.51 -8.77
C GLY A 94 -7.40 -4.99 -10.13
N LEU A 95 -6.54 -4.89 -11.12
CA LEU A 95 -6.81 -5.38 -12.48
C LEU A 95 -6.55 -6.88 -12.63
N LEU A 96 -5.76 -7.47 -11.73
CA LEU A 96 -5.42 -8.91 -11.82
C LEU A 96 -6.58 -9.83 -11.39
N GLY A 97 -7.69 -9.28 -10.89
CA GLY A 97 -8.88 -10.04 -10.55
C GLY A 97 -8.70 -11.06 -9.41
N LYS A 98 -7.64 -10.92 -8.60
CA LYS A 98 -7.33 -11.86 -7.51
C LYS A 98 -8.25 -11.73 -6.30
N ALA A 99 -8.83 -10.56 -6.07
CA ALA A 99 -9.76 -10.30 -4.96
C ALA A 99 -10.81 -9.23 -5.34
N PRO A 100 -11.71 -9.50 -6.30
CA PRO A 100 -12.70 -8.53 -6.78
C PRO A 100 -13.76 -8.16 -5.74
N GLU A 101 -13.88 -8.95 -4.68
CA GLU A 101 -14.81 -8.72 -3.56
C GLU A 101 -14.07 -8.93 -2.24
N VAL A 102 -14.29 -8.03 -1.27
CA VAL A 102 -13.75 -8.13 0.09
C VAL A 102 -14.90 -7.89 1.06
N ASN A 103 -15.07 -8.79 2.03
CA ASN A 103 -16.10 -8.70 3.07
C ASN A 103 -17.52 -8.39 2.52
N GLY A 104 -17.89 -8.97 1.37
CA GLY A 104 -19.20 -8.78 0.74
C GLY A 104 -19.36 -7.49 -0.09
N VAL A 105 -18.29 -6.72 -0.28
CA VAL A 105 -18.28 -5.50 -1.08
C VAL A 105 -17.42 -5.71 -2.31
N LYS A 106 -18.00 -5.45 -3.49
CA LYS A 106 -17.25 -5.43 -4.75
C LYS A 106 -16.28 -4.25 -4.74
N ILE A 107 -15.00 -4.52 -4.93
CA ILE A 107 -13.95 -3.52 -4.83
C ILE A 107 -13.67 -2.93 -6.21
N ALA A 108 -13.96 -1.64 -6.38
CA ALA A 108 -13.45 -0.84 -7.48
C ALA A 108 -12.16 -0.12 -7.06
N GLY A 109 -11.20 -0.02 -7.99
CA GLY A 109 -9.84 0.41 -7.67
C GLY A 109 -8.96 -0.73 -7.18
N GLY A 110 -7.86 -0.37 -6.53
CA GLY A 110 -6.96 -1.28 -5.82
C GLY A 110 -6.37 -0.56 -4.60
N PRO A 111 -5.55 -1.21 -3.77
CA PRO A 111 -5.02 -0.59 -2.57
C PRO A 111 -4.19 0.64 -2.94
N GLN A 112 -4.44 1.78 -2.29
CA GLN A 112 -3.83 3.06 -2.67
C GLN A 112 -3.19 3.78 -1.49
N MET A 113 -3.94 4.62 -0.77
CA MET A 113 -3.48 5.26 0.45
C MET A 113 -3.71 4.28 1.59
N TYR A 114 -2.80 4.27 2.54
CA TYR A 114 -2.94 3.45 3.72
C TYR A 114 -2.25 4.09 4.91
N GLN A 115 -2.80 3.82 6.09
CA GLN A 115 -2.23 4.29 7.34
C GLN A 115 -2.13 3.17 8.35
N LEU A 116 -0.97 3.13 9.00
CA LEU A 116 -0.63 2.16 10.03
C LEU A 116 -0.76 2.80 11.42
N SER A 117 -1.38 2.08 12.35
CA SER A 117 -1.43 2.49 13.75
C SER A 117 -0.03 2.53 14.37
N LEU A 118 0.18 3.37 15.37
CA LEU A 118 1.49 3.53 16.04
C LEU A 118 2.05 2.23 16.64
N ASP A 119 1.18 1.30 17.06
CA ASP A 119 1.57 -0.03 17.54
C ASP A 119 1.84 -1.04 16.42
N GLY A 120 1.70 -0.64 15.15
CA GLY A 120 1.98 -1.45 13.96
C GLY A 120 0.95 -2.53 13.65
N LYS A 121 -0.13 -2.67 14.44
CA LYS A 121 -1.03 -3.84 14.38
C LYS A 121 -2.21 -3.68 13.44
N ARG A 122 -2.60 -2.45 13.09
CA ARG A 122 -3.81 -2.15 12.32
C ARG A 122 -3.45 -1.23 11.18
N MET A 123 -3.82 -1.63 9.97
CA MET A 123 -3.64 -0.81 8.78
C MET A 123 -4.99 -0.57 8.11
N TYR A 124 -5.36 0.69 7.86
CA TYR A 124 -6.52 1.04 7.04
C TYR A 124 -6.04 1.42 5.65
N VAL A 125 -6.66 0.84 4.62
CA VAL A 125 -6.30 1.01 3.20
C VAL A 125 -7.52 1.51 2.45
N THR A 126 -7.36 2.51 1.60
CA THR A 126 -8.39 3.06 0.70
C THR A 126 -8.04 2.79 -0.76
N THR A 127 -9.03 2.90 -1.66
CA THR A 127 -8.90 2.34 -3.02
C THR A 127 -8.76 3.32 -4.18
N SER A 128 -8.93 4.63 -3.96
CA SER A 128 -8.87 5.65 -5.03
C SER A 128 -7.53 6.39 -5.04
N LEU A 129 -6.93 6.56 -6.23
CA LEU A 129 -5.65 7.23 -6.44
C LEU A 129 -5.83 8.70 -6.80
N PHE A 130 -6.36 8.94 -7.99
CA PHE A 130 -6.48 10.27 -8.54
C PHE A 130 -7.53 10.26 -9.61
N SER A 131 -8.37 11.29 -9.66
CA SER A 131 -9.68 11.10 -10.23
C SER A 131 -9.67 10.70 -11.70
N THR A 132 -8.77 11.28 -12.50
CA THR A 132 -8.58 10.96 -13.93
C THR A 132 -7.99 9.57 -14.14
N TRP A 133 -7.05 9.14 -13.30
CA TRP A 133 -6.45 7.80 -13.36
C TRP A 133 -7.46 6.73 -12.97
N ASP A 134 -8.20 6.95 -11.89
CA ASP A 134 -9.27 6.02 -11.49
C ASP A 134 -10.27 5.82 -12.63
N ASN A 135 -10.63 6.88 -13.36
CA ASN A 135 -11.59 6.79 -14.46
C ASN A 135 -11.05 6.00 -15.66
N GLN A 136 -9.73 6.02 -15.84
CA GLN A 136 -9.07 5.36 -16.95
C GLN A 136 -8.87 3.87 -16.66
N PHE A 137 -8.42 3.53 -15.45
CA PHE A 137 -8.07 2.16 -15.07
C PHE A 137 -9.23 1.40 -14.40
N TYR A 138 -10.11 2.12 -13.68
CA TYR A 138 -11.25 1.57 -12.94
C TYR A 138 -12.54 2.37 -13.22
N PRO A 139 -13.02 2.38 -14.47
CA PRO A 139 -14.13 3.25 -14.89
C PRO A 139 -15.40 3.10 -14.02
N GLU A 140 -15.62 1.93 -13.44
CA GLU A 140 -16.73 1.60 -12.57
C GLU A 140 -16.69 2.28 -11.19
N ILE A 141 -15.53 2.76 -10.72
CA ILE A 141 -15.38 3.45 -9.42
C ILE A 141 -16.23 4.73 -9.34
N ARG A 142 -16.58 5.33 -10.48
CA ARG A 142 -17.55 6.45 -10.55
C ARG A 142 -18.95 6.07 -10.06
N LYS A 143 -19.32 4.80 -10.20
CA LYS A 143 -20.65 4.27 -9.86
C LYS A 143 -20.63 3.44 -8.58
N GLN A 144 -19.49 2.86 -8.24
CA GLN A 144 -19.34 1.98 -7.07
C GLN A 144 -18.73 2.70 -5.87
N GLY A 145 -18.03 3.82 -6.06
CA GLY A 145 -17.28 4.47 -4.99
C GLY A 145 -16.03 3.69 -4.62
N GLY A 146 -15.28 4.22 -3.65
CA GLY A 146 -14.14 3.51 -3.06
C GLY A 146 -14.55 2.69 -1.84
N ALA A 147 -13.60 1.95 -1.29
CA ALA A 147 -13.78 1.25 -0.02
C ALA A 147 -12.61 1.53 0.92
N MET A 148 -12.84 1.42 2.23
CA MET A 148 -11.77 1.32 3.23
C MET A 148 -11.79 -0.09 3.83
N ILE A 149 -10.64 -0.74 3.79
CA ILE A 149 -10.42 -2.09 4.30
C ILE A 149 -9.41 -2.01 5.44
N MET A 150 -9.60 -2.83 6.47
CA MET A 150 -8.63 -2.98 7.55
C MET A 150 -7.82 -4.26 7.37
N ILE A 151 -6.52 -4.17 7.62
CA ILE A 151 -5.59 -5.30 7.64
C ILE A 151 -5.06 -5.43 9.06
N ASP A 152 -5.14 -6.64 9.61
CA ASP A 152 -4.42 -7.05 10.81
C ASP A 152 -2.96 -7.37 10.42
N CYS A 153 -2.00 -6.70 11.05
CA CYS A 153 -0.56 -6.91 10.80
C CYS A 153 0.07 -7.68 11.97
N ASP A 154 0.78 -8.78 11.67
CA ASP A 154 1.61 -9.48 12.66
C ASP A 154 2.97 -8.79 12.76
N VAL A 155 3.17 -8.06 13.87
CA VAL A 155 4.40 -7.30 14.15
C VAL A 155 5.50 -8.16 14.77
N GLU A 156 5.17 -9.34 15.27
CA GLU A 156 6.13 -10.22 15.93
C GLU A 156 6.81 -11.12 14.89
N ASN A 157 6.01 -11.86 14.12
CA ASN A 157 6.48 -12.88 13.19
C ASN A 157 6.47 -12.41 11.72
N GLY A 158 5.83 -11.27 11.44
CA GLY A 158 5.48 -10.88 10.08
C GLY A 158 4.26 -11.65 9.57
N GLY A 159 3.52 -11.01 8.68
CA GLY A 159 2.27 -11.51 8.13
C GLY A 159 1.21 -10.42 8.12
N MET A 160 0.24 -10.60 7.23
CA MET A 160 -0.91 -9.71 7.09
C MET A 160 -2.17 -10.51 6.79
N ARG A 161 -3.30 -10.04 7.31
CA ARG A 161 -4.61 -10.62 7.00
C ARG A 161 -5.66 -9.53 6.93
N ILE A 162 -6.52 -9.58 5.92
CA ILE A 162 -7.70 -8.70 5.88
C ILE A 162 -8.59 -9.02 7.09
N ASN A 163 -8.91 -7.99 7.86
CA ASN A 163 -9.85 -8.08 8.96
C ASN A 163 -11.26 -8.30 8.39
N LYS A 164 -11.91 -9.41 8.76
CA LYS A 164 -13.19 -9.83 8.17
C LYS A 164 -14.39 -9.04 8.69
N ASP A 165 -14.21 -8.36 9.82
CA ASP A 165 -15.28 -7.67 10.54
C ASP A 165 -15.33 -6.17 10.23
N PHE A 166 -14.40 -5.67 9.40
CA PHE A 166 -14.30 -4.27 9.04
C PHE A 166 -14.35 -4.05 7.54
N ILE A 167 -15.26 -3.17 7.11
CA ILE A 167 -15.25 -2.54 5.79
C ILE A 167 -16.07 -1.26 5.83
N VAL A 168 -15.58 -0.20 5.16
CA VAL A 168 -16.38 1.00 4.87
C VAL A 168 -16.61 1.06 3.38
N ASP A 169 -17.89 1.07 2.99
CA ASP A 169 -18.35 1.11 1.61
C ASP A 169 -18.79 2.54 1.26
N PHE A 170 -17.90 3.31 0.61
CA PHE A 170 -18.19 4.70 0.22
C PHE A 170 -19.13 4.77 -1.01
N GLY A 171 -19.54 3.63 -1.57
CA GLY A 171 -20.60 3.55 -2.57
C GLY A 171 -21.98 3.85 -2.01
N LYS A 172 -22.16 3.71 -0.70
CA LYS A 172 -23.43 3.90 0.02
C LYS A 172 -23.58 5.28 0.67
N GLU A 173 -22.70 6.23 0.34
CA GLU A 173 -22.79 7.59 0.85
C GLU A 173 -24.12 8.27 0.45
N PRO A 174 -24.72 9.12 1.30
CA PRO A 174 -26.08 9.65 1.09
C PRO A 174 -26.28 10.43 -0.21
N ASN A 175 -25.22 11.06 -0.72
CA ASN A 175 -25.24 11.89 -1.93
C ASN A 175 -24.69 11.16 -3.17
N GLY A 176 -24.55 9.84 -3.07
CA GLY A 176 -24.01 8.98 -4.12
C GLY A 176 -22.55 8.56 -3.88
N PRO A 177 -22.02 7.71 -4.77
CA PRO A 177 -20.73 7.07 -4.58
C PRO A 177 -19.58 8.07 -4.43
N SER A 178 -18.81 7.93 -3.36
CA SER A 178 -17.67 8.78 -3.04
C SER A 178 -16.35 8.03 -3.15
N ARG A 179 -15.28 8.77 -3.41
CA ARG A 179 -13.91 8.23 -3.42
C ARG A 179 -13.24 8.52 -2.09
N CYS A 180 -12.50 7.54 -1.60
CA CYS A 180 -11.71 7.65 -0.38
C CYS A 180 -10.22 7.63 -0.73
N HIS A 181 -9.47 8.56 -0.13
CA HIS A 181 -8.04 8.73 -0.36
C HIS A 181 -7.33 8.62 0.99
N GLU A 182 -6.63 9.66 1.45
CA GLU A 182 -5.95 9.62 2.73
C GLU A 182 -6.92 9.51 3.93
N SER A 183 -6.51 8.71 4.92
CA SER A 183 -7.10 8.67 6.26
C SER A 183 -6.07 9.17 7.27
N ARG A 184 -6.52 9.58 8.47
CA ARG A 184 -5.65 10.02 9.57
C ARG A 184 -6.18 9.46 10.88
N TYR A 185 -5.29 8.89 11.69
CA TYR A 185 -5.69 8.37 13.00
C TYR A 185 -5.88 9.51 14.01
N PRO A 186 -6.93 9.48 14.85
CA PRO A 186 -7.01 10.37 16.00
C PRO A 186 -5.80 10.15 16.92
N GLY A 187 -5.01 11.21 17.13
CA GLY A 187 -3.82 11.13 18.00
C GLY A 187 -2.53 10.67 17.33
N GLY A 188 -2.53 10.52 16.00
CA GLY A 188 -1.32 10.25 15.22
C GLY A 188 -1.23 8.85 14.64
N ASP A 189 -0.51 8.73 13.52
CA ASP A 189 -0.18 7.51 12.79
C ASP A 189 1.29 7.54 12.33
N CYS A 190 1.75 6.44 11.75
CA CYS A 190 3.15 6.31 11.30
C CYS A 190 3.58 7.32 10.23
N THR A 191 2.69 8.17 9.71
CA THR A 191 3.02 9.14 8.66
C THR A 191 2.69 10.59 9.01
N SER A 192 2.00 10.86 10.12
CA SER A 192 1.58 12.21 10.50
C SER A 192 2.55 12.89 11.46
N ASP A 193 3.28 12.12 12.27
CA ASP A 193 4.04 12.66 13.40
C ASP A 193 5.55 12.62 13.14
N ILE A 194 6.21 13.73 13.51
CA ILE A 194 7.66 13.86 13.50
C ILE A 194 8.13 13.88 14.95
N TRP A 195 8.96 12.91 15.31
CA TRP A 195 9.49 12.76 16.67
C TRP A 195 10.88 13.43 16.74
N LEU A 196 11.08 14.28 17.77
CA LEU A 196 12.32 15.03 18.04
C LEU A 196 13.10 14.41 19.20
#